data_AF-A0A854QJD3-F1
#
_entry.id   AF-A0A854QJD3-F1
#
_cell.length_a   1.000
_cell.length_b   1.000
_cell.length_c   1.000
_cell.angle_alpha   90.00
_cell.angle_beta   90.00
_cell.angle_gamma   90.00
#
_symmetry.space_group_name_H-M   'P 1'
#
loop_
_entity.id
_entity.type
_entity.pdbx_description
1 polymer ?
#
loop_
_entity_poly.entity_id
_entity_poly.type
_entity_poly.pdbx_seq_one_letter_code
_entity_poly.pdbx_strand_id
1 'polypeptide(L)'
;MLPTNTLFSVLLSLAVASAAVVPRDASASFDLNSGSGTAVKDPAPVAVSIEFFAFPGYVQDLDTTSQCLTNLDHAAGAATRVRIGGTTQDRATYDPTSSSAVNYYVADPADAPANLTYGPSFFDLASKLNGPTTIGLNRRLNNINNTIAAAEQAVKTMDNLYAIELGNEPDLYSSSDPIAGGESWTPALDAQIQVDWQKQVATSLNKKDIIQGGVFLQPPKFSIQELGPLEQSSGSIDYVKSWADHAYPQSACGGSKTNLEGLQNHTTIMNFVKGFQAEVTAAKNLGERPLFFGETNSATCGGGGISPTYGAALWLVDYVFQSVKLGYERLYFHQGTIGNSPYSWWGKSKVFAPYYGAYFAASALKDVTSISQVDDGSSHIAVYALNSQDCISKAVILNTFYYPNTTTTARSSEDITLTGLPKKVKSAKAKRLTAEYSTSQVELGQVPTFGGQTFDNESCHVQGSEQYETVEVNNGQATVSVAASEALLIYF
;
A
#
# COMPACT_ATOMS: atom_id res chain seq x y z
N MET A 1 86.65 -11.01 -19.40
CA MET A 1 86.25 -11.11 -17.98
C MET A 1 85.33 -9.93 -17.67
N LEU A 2 84.04 -10.21 -17.49
CA LEU A 2 83.05 -9.40 -16.77
C LEU A 2 81.82 -10.33 -16.60
N PRO A 3 81.19 -10.39 -15.41
CA PRO A 3 80.40 -11.54 -15.01
C PRO A 3 78.91 -11.41 -15.33
N THR A 4 78.31 -12.58 -15.44
CA THR A 4 76.90 -12.92 -15.64
C THR A 4 76.02 -12.44 -14.48
N ASN A 5 74.94 -11.71 -14.78
CA ASN A 5 73.86 -11.43 -13.82
C ASN A 5 72.80 -12.55 -13.90
N THR A 6 72.75 -13.38 -12.86
CA THR A 6 71.73 -14.42 -12.65
C THR A 6 70.58 -13.79 -11.85
N LEU A 7 69.39 -13.66 -12.47
CA LEU A 7 68.17 -13.25 -11.77
C LEU A 7 67.63 -14.43 -10.94
N PHE A 8 67.54 -14.22 -9.63
CA PHE A 8 66.81 -15.09 -8.70
C PHE A 8 65.30 -14.96 -8.95
N SER A 9 64.65 -16.05 -9.35
CA SER A 9 63.18 -16.15 -9.40
C SER A 9 62.67 -16.58 -8.02
N VAL A 10 61.90 -15.72 -7.36
CA VAL A 10 61.17 -16.05 -6.14
C VAL A 10 59.89 -16.79 -6.54
N LEU A 11 59.85 -18.09 -6.29
CA LEU A 11 58.64 -18.92 -6.41
C LEU A 11 57.72 -18.61 -5.23
N LEU A 12 56.65 -17.85 -5.49
CA LEU A 12 55.53 -17.68 -4.56
C LEU A 12 54.53 -18.81 -4.83
N SER A 13 54.46 -19.79 -3.94
CA SER A 13 53.47 -20.86 -3.95
C SER A 13 52.08 -20.28 -3.63
N LEU A 14 51.27 -20.03 -4.67
CA LEU A 14 49.83 -19.83 -4.51
C LEU A 14 49.20 -21.16 -4.09
N ALA A 15 48.92 -21.31 -2.80
CA ALA A 15 47.98 -22.32 -2.32
C ALA A 15 46.58 -21.93 -2.81
N VAL A 16 46.10 -22.60 -3.85
CA VAL A 16 44.69 -22.57 -4.25
C VAL A 16 43.92 -23.33 -3.19
N ALA A 17 43.40 -22.62 -2.19
CA ALA A 17 42.34 -23.14 -1.35
C ALA A 17 41.08 -23.19 -2.22
N SER A 18 40.82 -24.33 -2.85
CA SER A 18 39.49 -24.66 -3.34
C SER A 18 38.57 -24.70 -2.13
N ALA A 19 37.87 -23.59 -1.89
CA ALA A 19 36.66 -23.63 -1.09
C ALA A 19 35.71 -24.55 -1.86
N ALA A 20 35.57 -25.79 -1.39
CA ALA A 20 34.45 -26.61 -1.78
C ALA A 20 33.20 -25.80 -1.41
N VAL A 21 32.50 -25.31 -2.43
CA VAL A 21 31.12 -24.84 -2.29
C VAL A 21 30.35 -26.09 -1.90
N VAL A 22 30.18 -26.30 -0.61
CA VAL A 22 29.17 -27.22 -0.11
C VAL A 22 27.85 -26.60 -0.55
N PRO A 23 27.04 -27.26 -1.40
CA PRO A 23 25.70 -26.79 -1.66
C PRO A 23 25.01 -26.73 -0.32
N ARG A 24 24.57 -25.53 0.09
CA ARG A 24 23.81 -25.36 1.30
C ARG A 24 22.37 -25.82 1.00
N ASP A 25 22.19 -27.13 0.83
CA ASP A 25 20.91 -27.83 0.73
C ASP A 25 20.23 -27.87 2.11
N ALA A 26 20.18 -26.73 2.80
CA ALA A 26 19.38 -26.59 4.00
C ALA A 26 18.05 -25.97 3.57
N SER A 27 17.10 -26.82 3.17
CA SER A 27 15.72 -26.39 2.99
C SER A 27 15.25 -25.65 4.24
N ALA A 28 14.82 -24.40 4.11
CA ALA A 28 14.26 -23.68 5.24
C ALA A 28 12.89 -24.30 5.58
N SER A 29 12.66 -24.61 6.86
CA SER A 29 11.44 -25.29 7.31
C SER A 29 10.65 -24.38 8.24
N PHE A 30 9.36 -24.22 7.96
CA PHE A 30 8.45 -23.34 8.69
C PHE A 30 7.21 -24.11 9.13
N ASP A 31 6.87 -24.06 10.41
CA ASP A 31 5.60 -24.60 10.92
C ASP A 31 4.51 -23.55 10.79
N LEU A 32 3.48 -23.85 9.98
CA LEU A 32 2.37 -22.94 9.71
C LEU A 32 1.54 -22.63 10.96
N ASN A 33 1.68 -23.40 12.04
CA ASN A 33 0.98 -23.18 13.30
C ASN A 33 1.81 -22.40 14.34
N SER A 34 3.06 -22.03 14.02
CA SER A 34 3.99 -21.42 14.99
C SER A 34 3.73 -19.93 15.26
N GLY A 35 3.10 -19.23 14.31
CA GLY A 35 2.87 -17.79 14.39
C GLY A 35 1.58 -17.41 15.13
N SER A 36 1.62 -16.29 15.85
CA SER A 36 0.42 -15.71 16.47
C SER A 36 -0.51 -15.12 15.40
N GLY A 37 -1.76 -15.56 15.38
CA GLY A 37 -2.76 -15.06 14.45
C GLY A 37 -3.28 -13.68 14.84
N THR A 38 -3.27 -12.74 13.90
CA THR A 38 -3.96 -11.45 14.00
C THR A 38 -5.20 -11.49 13.13
N ALA A 39 -6.33 -10.98 13.64
CA ALA A 39 -7.57 -10.90 12.87
C ALA A 39 -7.43 -9.98 11.65
N VAL A 40 -7.91 -10.45 10.50
CA VAL A 40 -8.14 -9.61 9.32
C VAL A 40 -9.53 -9.00 9.48
N LYS A 41 -9.59 -7.76 9.95
CA LYS A 41 -10.85 -7.12 10.38
C LYS A 41 -11.72 -6.62 9.24
N ASP A 42 -11.12 -6.45 8.07
CA ASP A 42 -11.75 -5.84 6.94
C ASP A 42 -11.62 -6.76 5.70
N PRO A 43 -12.70 -6.98 4.92
CA PRO A 43 -12.68 -7.98 3.85
C PRO A 43 -11.95 -7.56 2.55
N ALA A 44 -11.47 -6.32 2.41
CA ALA A 44 -10.64 -5.91 1.28
C ALA A 44 -9.52 -4.93 1.70
N PRO A 45 -8.52 -5.36 2.49
CA PRO A 45 -7.51 -4.47 3.06
C PRO A 45 -6.65 -3.73 2.02
N VAL A 46 -6.56 -4.25 0.81
CA VAL A 46 -5.92 -3.58 -0.35
C VAL A 46 -6.90 -2.56 -0.92
N ALA A 47 -6.63 -1.28 -0.71
CA ALA A 47 -7.51 -0.17 -1.06
C ALA A 47 -6.79 0.87 -1.93
N VAL A 48 -7.53 1.84 -2.47
CA VAL A 48 -7.04 2.82 -3.44
C VAL A 48 -7.24 4.24 -2.91
N SER A 49 -6.19 5.05 -2.88
CA SER A 49 -6.28 6.51 -2.67
C SER A 49 -6.14 7.20 -4.02
N ILE A 50 -6.95 8.21 -4.34
CA ILE A 50 -6.88 8.95 -5.61
C ILE A 50 -6.77 10.44 -5.30
N GLU A 51 -5.81 11.11 -5.93
CA GLU A 51 -5.59 12.55 -5.79
C GLU A 51 -6.83 13.34 -6.23
N PHE A 52 -7.26 14.30 -5.41
CA PHE A 52 -8.59 14.91 -5.44
C PHE A 52 -8.91 15.55 -6.79
N PHE A 53 -7.99 16.37 -7.33
CA PHE A 53 -8.20 17.02 -8.62
C PHE A 53 -8.22 16.02 -9.79
N ALA A 54 -7.50 14.91 -9.67
CA ALA A 54 -7.33 13.91 -10.73
C ALA A 54 -8.47 12.89 -10.74
N PHE A 55 -9.22 12.75 -9.63
CA PHE A 55 -10.28 11.76 -9.49
C PHE A 55 -11.29 11.74 -10.64
N PRO A 56 -11.87 12.87 -11.09
CA PRO A 56 -12.77 12.87 -12.24
C PRO A 56 -12.11 12.30 -13.50
N GLY A 57 -10.86 12.65 -13.79
CA GLY A 57 -10.12 12.09 -14.92
C GLY A 57 -9.90 10.58 -14.80
N TYR A 58 -9.62 10.08 -13.60
CA TYR A 58 -9.49 8.64 -13.36
C TYR A 58 -10.78 7.89 -13.71
N VAL A 59 -11.96 8.39 -13.32
CA VAL A 59 -13.23 7.66 -13.48
C VAL A 59 -13.99 7.99 -14.78
N GLN A 60 -13.63 9.07 -15.46
CA GLN A 60 -14.28 9.48 -16.71
C GLN A 60 -13.41 9.23 -17.95
N ASP A 61 -12.09 9.37 -17.84
CA ASP A 61 -11.19 9.36 -19.00
C ASP A 61 -10.35 8.08 -19.11
N LEU A 62 -10.27 7.28 -18.04
CA LEU A 62 -9.53 6.01 -18.03
C LEU A 62 -10.48 4.81 -18.00
N ASP A 63 -10.58 4.11 -19.12
CA ASP A 63 -11.34 2.86 -19.23
C ASP A 63 -10.83 1.77 -18.25
N THR A 64 -9.54 1.85 -17.88
CA THR A 64 -8.89 0.92 -16.94
C THR A 64 -9.44 1.01 -15.52
N THR A 65 -9.83 2.19 -15.03
CA THR A 65 -10.13 2.40 -13.61
C THR A 65 -11.28 1.51 -13.12
N SER A 66 -12.42 1.53 -13.81
CA SER A 66 -13.59 0.74 -13.40
C SER A 66 -13.30 -0.76 -13.43
N GLN A 67 -12.60 -1.24 -14.46
CA GLN A 67 -12.31 -2.66 -14.61
C GLN A 67 -11.21 -3.13 -13.65
N CYS A 68 -10.18 -2.33 -13.38
CA CYS A 68 -9.17 -2.63 -12.37
C CYS A 68 -9.79 -2.72 -10.97
N LEU A 69 -10.68 -1.79 -10.61
CA LEU A 69 -11.43 -1.88 -9.35
C LEU A 69 -12.31 -3.14 -9.32
N THR A 70 -13.01 -3.46 -10.41
CA THR A 70 -13.83 -4.70 -10.51
C THR A 70 -12.99 -5.97 -10.33
N ASN A 71 -11.79 -6.00 -10.89
CA ASN A 71 -10.87 -7.12 -10.70
C ASN A 71 -10.43 -7.25 -9.24
N LEU A 72 -10.11 -6.14 -8.58
CA LEU A 72 -9.78 -6.13 -7.14
C LEU A 72 -10.98 -6.56 -6.29
N ASP A 73 -12.21 -6.15 -6.66
CA ASP A 73 -13.44 -6.58 -6.00
C ASP A 73 -13.59 -8.11 -6.05
N HIS A 74 -13.36 -8.71 -7.23
CA HIS A 74 -13.39 -10.16 -7.40
C HIS A 74 -12.26 -10.87 -6.66
N ALA A 75 -11.06 -10.30 -6.68
CA ALA A 75 -9.88 -10.83 -6.02
C ALA A 75 -10.06 -10.87 -4.50
N ALA A 76 -10.58 -9.79 -3.90
CA ALA A 76 -10.85 -9.71 -2.47
C ALA A 76 -12.15 -10.43 -2.05
N GLY A 77 -13.12 -10.56 -2.96
CA GLY A 77 -14.47 -11.02 -2.64
C GLY A 77 -15.35 -9.95 -1.98
N ALA A 78 -14.90 -8.69 -1.97
CA ALA A 78 -15.62 -7.53 -1.44
C ALA A 78 -15.21 -6.28 -2.22
N ALA A 79 -16.11 -5.30 -2.29
CA ALA A 79 -15.85 -4.06 -3.02
C ALA A 79 -14.62 -3.32 -2.47
N THR A 80 -13.77 -2.84 -3.37
CA THR A 80 -12.53 -2.12 -3.11
C THR A 80 -12.84 -0.78 -2.46
N ARG A 81 -12.03 -0.40 -1.48
CA ARG A 81 -12.27 0.81 -0.68
C ARG A 81 -11.52 1.93 -1.37
N VAL A 82 -12.16 3.08 -1.47
CA VAL A 82 -11.59 4.22 -2.17
C VAL A 82 -11.49 5.40 -1.21
N ARG A 83 -10.36 6.11 -1.25
CA ARG A 83 -10.20 7.40 -0.60
C ARG A 83 -9.91 8.43 -1.67
N ILE A 84 -10.63 9.54 -1.68
CA ILE A 84 -10.41 10.65 -2.63
C ILE A 84 -9.92 11.83 -1.81
N GLY A 85 -8.68 12.27 -2.04
CA GLY A 85 -8.04 13.26 -1.18
C GLY A 85 -6.65 13.66 -1.68
N GLY A 86 -5.68 13.75 -0.79
CA GLY A 86 -4.31 14.14 -1.15
C GLY A 86 -4.12 15.64 -1.11
N THR A 87 -2.97 16.12 -1.55
CA THR A 87 -2.55 17.51 -1.34
C THR A 87 -3.51 18.52 -1.98
N THR A 88 -4.13 18.19 -3.10
CA THR A 88 -5.02 19.10 -3.83
C THR A 88 -6.39 19.27 -3.19
N GLN A 89 -6.82 18.39 -2.28
CA GLN A 89 -8.05 18.64 -1.51
C GLN A 89 -7.96 19.95 -0.71
N ASP A 90 -6.77 20.26 -0.19
CA ASP A 90 -6.47 21.48 0.57
C ASP A 90 -6.27 22.72 -0.30
N ARG A 91 -6.38 22.57 -1.61
CA ARG A 91 -6.35 23.65 -2.60
C ARG A 91 -7.73 23.87 -3.23
N ALA A 92 -8.70 23.01 -2.90
CA ALA A 92 -10.01 22.96 -3.53
C ALA A 92 -11.04 23.82 -2.78
N THR A 93 -11.80 24.65 -3.50
CA THR A 93 -12.93 25.41 -2.98
C THR A 93 -14.24 24.89 -3.58
N TYR A 94 -15.21 24.54 -2.75
CA TYR A 94 -16.51 24.05 -3.22
C TYR A 94 -17.34 25.19 -3.80
N ASP A 95 -17.93 24.98 -4.98
CA ASP A 95 -18.89 25.89 -5.61
C ASP A 95 -20.19 25.11 -5.89
N PRO A 96 -21.27 25.35 -5.11
CA PRO A 96 -22.54 24.64 -5.29
C PRO A 96 -23.25 24.99 -6.61
N THR A 97 -22.81 26.04 -7.31
CA THR A 97 -23.40 26.47 -8.59
C THR A 97 -22.62 25.97 -9.80
N SER A 98 -21.41 25.44 -9.60
CA SER A 98 -20.58 24.87 -10.67
C SER A 98 -21.23 23.61 -11.24
N SER A 99 -21.29 23.52 -12.57
CA SER A 99 -21.66 22.27 -13.26
C SER A 99 -20.50 21.30 -13.41
N SER A 100 -19.26 21.77 -13.26
CA SER A 100 -18.05 20.97 -13.44
C SER A 100 -17.69 20.20 -12.18
N ALA A 101 -17.24 18.94 -12.34
CA ALA A 101 -16.77 18.14 -11.22
C ALA A 101 -15.54 18.79 -10.58
N VAL A 102 -14.58 19.21 -11.41
CA VAL A 102 -13.45 20.07 -11.01
C VAL A 102 -13.21 21.12 -12.09
N ASN A 103 -12.66 22.26 -11.70
CA ASN A 103 -12.20 23.32 -12.60
C ASN A 103 -10.87 23.88 -12.08
N TYR A 104 -9.85 23.86 -12.94
CA TYR A 104 -8.51 24.32 -12.61
C TYR A 104 -7.73 24.66 -13.88
N TYR A 105 -6.57 25.28 -13.69
CA TYR A 105 -5.60 25.53 -14.76
C TYR A 105 -4.22 25.05 -14.32
N VAL A 106 -3.52 24.37 -15.24
CA VAL A 106 -2.11 24.00 -15.14
C VAL A 106 -1.43 24.28 -16.48
N ALA A 107 -0.16 24.67 -16.45
CA ALA A 107 0.61 24.89 -17.67
C ALA A 107 1.06 23.56 -18.31
N ASP A 108 1.36 22.56 -17.47
CA ASP A 108 1.68 21.20 -17.86
C ASP A 108 0.58 20.25 -17.30
N PRO A 109 -0.04 19.38 -18.12
CA PRO A 109 -0.98 18.38 -17.63
C PRO A 109 -0.39 17.39 -16.60
N ALA A 110 0.93 17.31 -16.47
CA ALA A 110 1.63 16.54 -15.45
C ALA A 110 1.65 17.23 -14.06
N ASP A 111 1.28 18.51 -13.97
CA ASP A 111 1.28 19.26 -12.72
C ASP A 111 -0.01 19.07 -11.93
N ALA A 112 0.11 19.14 -10.59
CA ALA A 112 -1.04 19.29 -9.71
C ALA A 112 -1.38 20.80 -9.56
N PRO A 113 -2.66 21.20 -9.71
CA PRO A 113 -3.05 22.60 -9.64
C PRO A 113 -2.75 23.23 -8.27
N ALA A 114 -2.34 24.49 -8.26
CA ALA A 114 -2.11 25.26 -7.04
C ALA A 114 -3.43 25.70 -6.36
N ASN A 115 -4.52 25.77 -7.12
CA ASN A 115 -5.88 26.06 -6.67
C ASN A 115 -6.88 25.43 -7.66
N LEU A 116 -8.06 25.07 -7.17
CA LEU A 116 -9.15 24.56 -7.99
C LEU A 116 -10.51 24.85 -7.35
N THR A 117 -11.56 24.80 -8.15
CA THR A 117 -12.94 24.70 -7.66
C THR A 117 -13.54 23.35 -8.04
N TYR A 118 -14.57 22.93 -7.30
CA TYR A 118 -15.30 21.68 -7.56
C TYR A 118 -16.77 21.85 -7.23
N GLY A 119 -17.64 21.14 -7.96
CA GLY A 119 -19.10 21.27 -7.84
C GLY A 119 -19.81 19.97 -7.46
N PRO A 120 -21.15 19.98 -7.37
CA PRO A 120 -21.95 18.81 -7.02
C PRO A 120 -21.65 17.55 -7.84
N SER A 121 -21.32 17.69 -9.12
CA SER A 121 -21.02 16.57 -10.01
C SER A 121 -19.77 15.78 -9.61
N PHE A 122 -18.88 16.35 -8.78
CA PHE A 122 -17.79 15.59 -8.16
C PHE A 122 -18.32 14.46 -7.27
N PHE A 123 -19.30 14.77 -6.44
CA PHE A 123 -19.94 13.80 -5.54
C PHE A 123 -20.81 12.82 -6.33
N ASP A 124 -21.42 13.24 -7.44
CA ASP A 124 -22.16 12.34 -8.35
C ASP A 124 -21.23 11.31 -9.03
N LEU A 125 -19.95 11.66 -9.24
CA LEU A 125 -18.95 10.70 -9.73
C LEU A 125 -18.51 9.76 -8.61
N ALA A 126 -18.22 10.29 -7.42
CA ALA A 126 -17.81 9.50 -6.27
C ALA A 126 -18.91 8.52 -5.80
N SER A 127 -20.19 8.88 -5.91
CA SER A 127 -21.31 8.01 -5.53
C SER A 127 -21.47 6.78 -6.43
N LYS A 128 -20.87 6.78 -7.62
CA LYS A 128 -20.88 5.64 -8.56
C LYS A 128 -19.81 4.59 -8.26
N LEU A 129 -18.89 4.85 -7.34
CA LEU A 129 -17.92 3.86 -6.90
C LEU A 129 -18.63 2.75 -6.11
N ASN A 130 -18.32 1.49 -6.45
CA ASN A 130 -18.99 0.33 -5.85
C ASN A 130 -18.75 0.20 -4.33
N GLY A 131 -17.56 0.58 -3.86
CA GLY A 131 -17.14 0.35 -2.48
C GLY A 131 -17.30 1.56 -1.56
N PRO A 132 -17.16 1.35 -0.24
CA PRO A 132 -17.12 2.43 0.73
C PRO A 132 -16.05 3.46 0.37
N THR A 133 -16.45 4.73 0.34
CA THR A 133 -15.60 5.83 -0.15
C THR A 133 -15.38 6.88 0.93
N THR A 134 -14.12 7.17 1.25
CA THR A 134 -13.74 8.32 2.10
C THR A 134 -13.47 9.54 1.24
N ILE A 135 -14.02 10.71 1.60
CA ILE A 135 -13.80 11.98 0.88
C ILE A 135 -13.03 12.97 1.75
N GLY A 136 -11.92 13.47 1.23
CA GLY A 136 -11.21 14.61 1.80
C GLY A 136 -11.82 15.94 1.43
N LEU A 137 -11.95 16.83 2.41
CA LEU A 137 -12.43 18.20 2.25
C LEU A 137 -11.41 19.18 2.80
N ASN A 138 -11.41 20.39 2.24
CA ASN A 138 -10.42 21.40 2.55
C ASN A 138 -10.54 21.90 3.99
N ARG A 139 -9.44 21.84 4.76
CA ARG A 139 -9.32 22.53 6.04
C ARG A 139 -8.31 23.68 5.97
N ARG A 140 -7.26 23.51 5.17
CA ARG A 140 -6.12 24.44 5.05
C ARG A 140 -6.53 25.88 4.74
N LEU A 141 -7.55 26.10 3.90
CA LEU A 141 -8.00 27.45 3.51
C LEU A 141 -8.83 28.19 4.57
N ASN A 142 -9.10 27.55 5.71
CA ASN A 142 -9.82 28.14 6.84
C ASN A 142 -11.22 28.69 6.50
N ASN A 143 -11.98 27.95 5.70
CA ASN A 143 -13.33 28.32 5.31
C ASN A 143 -14.34 27.25 5.75
N ILE A 144 -14.66 27.23 7.04
CA ILE A 144 -15.53 26.21 7.64
C ILE A 144 -16.90 26.12 6.98
N ASN A 145 -17.50 27.25 6.58
CA ASN A 145 -18.81 27.26 5.92
C ASN A 145 -18.75 26.60 4.53
N ASN A 146 -17.67 26.80 3.78
CA ASN A 146 -17.48 26.14 2.49
C ASN A 146 -17.34 24.62 2.66
N THR A 147 -16.58 24.20 3.67
CA THR A 147 -16.37 22.79 3.99
C THR A 147 -17.65 22.12 4.48
N ILE A 148 -18.45 22.79 5.30
CA ILE A 148 -19.79 22.31 5.70
C ILE A 148 -20.68 22.12 4.48
N ALA A 149 -20.76 23.12 3.58
CA ALA A 149 -21.58 23.01 2.38
C ALA A 149 -21.16 21.83 1.48
N ALA A 150 -19.85 21.60 1.34
CA ALA A 150 -19.32 20.44 0.60
C ALA A 150 -19.67 19.12 1.30
N ALA A 151 -19.54 19.07 2.63
CA ALA A 151 -19.86 17.89 3.43
C ALA A 151 -21.36 17.54 3.38
N GLU A 152 -22.24 18.55 3.42
CA GLU A 152 -23.68 18.39 3.24
C GLU A 152 -24.01 17.81 1.86
N GLN A 153 -23.34 18.30 0.81
CA GLN A 153 -23.51 17.77 -0.55
C GLN A 153 -23.01 16.32 -0.65
N ALA A 154 -21.87 15.98 -0.04
CA ALA A 154 -21.35 14.61 0.00
C ALA A 154 -22.36 13.66 0.67
N VAL A 155 -22.82 14.01 1.87
CA VAL A 155 -23.81 13.22 2.64
C VAL A 155 -25.13 13.06 1.89
N LYS A 156 -25.54 14.08 1.14
CA LYS A 156 -26.78 14.05 0.35
C LYS A 156 -26.68 13.12 -0.87
N THR A 157 -25.52 13.07 -1.53
CA THR A 157 -25.35 12.40 -2.83
C THR A 157 -24.78 10.98 -2.71
N MET A 158 -23.92 10.73 -1.72
CA MET A 158 -23.09 9.53 -1.66
C MET A 158 -23.62 8.53 -0.63
N ASP A 159 -24.43 7.57 -1.09
CA ASP A 159 -24.85 6.43 -0.26
C ASP A 159 -23.67 5.54 0.16
N ASN A 160 -22.58 5.57 -0.63
CA ASN A 160 -21.34 4.84 -0.37
C ASN A 160 -20.35 5.61 0.53
N LEU A 161 -20.71 6.80 1.04
CA LEU A 161 -19.81 7.61 1.88
C LEU A 161 -19.46 6.86 3.17
N TYR A 162 -18.17 6.51 3.30
CA TYR A 162 -17.63 5.88 4.50
C TYR A 162 -17.31 6.92 5.57
N ALA A 163 -16.51 7.93 5.24
CA ALA A 163 -16.07 8.97 6.16
C ALA A 163 -15.63 10.24 5.39
N ILE A 164 -15.42 11.32 6.14
CA ILE A 164 -14.87 12.59 5.66
C ILE A 164 -13.52 12.83 6.33
N GLU A 165 -12.49 13.20 5.55
CA GLU A 165 -11.22 13.73 6.07
C GLU A 165 -11.24 15.27 6.00
N LEU A 166 -10.77 15.95 7.05
CA LEU A 166 -10.69 17.41 7.10
C LEU A 166 -9.23 17.86 7.01
N GLY A 167 -8.80 18.18 5.80
CA GLY A 167 -7.40 18.43 5.45
C GLY A 167 -6.59 17.16 5.20
N ASN A 168 -5.41 17.34 4.64
CA ASN A 168 -4.47 16.29 4.26
C ASN A 168 -3.07 16.66 4.75
N GLU A 169 -2.43 15.78 5.51
CA GLU A 169 -1.07 15.96 6.03
C GLU A 169 -0.86 17.36 6.66
N PRO A 170 -1.70 17.75 7.63
CA PRO A 170 -1.57 19.04 8.29
C PRO A 170 -0.21 19.18 9.00
N ASP A 171 0.51 18.09 9.24
CA ASP A 171 1.90 18.10 9.70
C ASP A 171 2.87 18.81 8.74
N LEU A 172 2.47 19.02 7.48
CA LEU A 172 3.19 19.79 6.47
C LEU A 172 2.71 21.24 6.34
N TYR A 173 1.71 21.68 7.11
CA TYR A 173 1.30 23.07 7.15
C TYR A 173 2.32 23.95 7.88
N SER A 174 2.13 25.25 7.73
CA SER A 174 3.02 26.31 8.19
C SER A 174 2.19 27.47 8.74
N SER A 175 2.88 28.43 9.39
CA SER A 175 2.25 29.67 9.85
C SER A 175 1.67 30.53 8.72
N SER A 176 2.06 30.27 7.47
CA SER A 176 1.54 30.99 6.30
C SER A 176 0.22 30.45 5.78
N ASP A 177 -0.18 29.26 6.23
CA ASP A 177 -1.44 28.65 5.81
C ASP A 177 -2.62 29.34 6.50
N PRO A 178 -3.73 29.63 5.78
CA PRO A 178 -4.84 30.38 6.35
C PRO A 178 -5.42 29.79 7.64
N ILE A 179 -5.39 28.47 7.80
CA ILE A 179 -5.87 27.76 9.00
C ILE A 179 -5.01 28.04 10.23
N ALA A 180 -3.73 28.37 10.05
CA ALA A 180 -2.83 28.69 11.15
C ALA A 180 -3.03 30.12 11.68
N GLY A 181 -3.69 31.01 10.94
CA GLY A 181 -3.94 32.40 11.37
C GLY A 181 -2.66 33.21 11.67
N GLY A 182 -1.52 32.82 11.12
CA GLY A 182 -0.21 33.43 11.42
C GLY A 182 0.52 32.83 12.63
N GLU A 183 -0.09 31.89 13.35
CA GLU A 183 0.52 31.23 14.50
C GLU A 183 1.59 30.21 14.10
N SER A 184 2.51 29.91 15.03
CA SER A 184 3.45 28.81 14.84
C SER A 184 2.72 27.47 14.82
N TRP A 185 2.87 26.74 13.72
CA TRP A 185 2.18 25.47 13.53
C TRP A 185 2.84 24.35 14.37
N THR A 186 2.06 23.75 15.27
CA THR A 186 2.51 22.70 16.20
C THR A 186 1.48 21.58 16.27
N PRO A 187 1.88 20.35 16.69
CA PRO A 187 0.94 19.25 16.87
C PRO A 187 -0.24 19.59 17.80
N ALA A 188 0.03 20.30 18.91
CA ALA A 188 -1.01 20.71 19.85
C ALA A 188 -2.00 21.72 19.24
N LEU A 189 -1.49 22.71 18.49
CA LEU A 189 -2.35 23.68 17.80
C LEU A 189 -3.21 23.01 16.73
N ASP A 190 -2.61 22.14 15.91
CA ASP A 190 -3.34 21.39 14.90
C ASP A 190 -4.43 20.52 15.53
N ALA A 191 -4.10 19.75 16.58
CA ALA A 191 -5.06 18.89 17.26
C ALA A 191 -6.25 19.69 17.82
N GLN A 192 -6.01 20.86 18.41
CA GLN A 192 -7.08 21.74 18.90
C GLN A 192 -7.99 22.24 17.78
N ILE A 193 -7.41 22.67 16.65
CA ILE A 193 -8.17 23.12 15.47
C ILE A 193 -8.95 21.96 14.85
N GLN A 194 -8.31 20.80 14.73
CA GLN A 194 -8.87 19.61 14.13
C GLN A 194 -10.08 19.10 14.93
N VAL A 195 -10.01 19.06 16.26
CA VAL A 195 -11.14 18.72 17.15
C VAL A 195 -12.32 19.69 16.95
N ASP A 196 -12.03 20.99 16.87
CA ASP A 196 -13.07 22.02 16.71
C ASP A 196 -13.74 21.94 15.32
N TRP A 197 -12.96 21.81 14.25
CA TRP A 197 -13.47 21.66 12.89
C TRP A 197 -14.34 20.41 12.73
N GLN A 198 -13.89 19.28 13.27
CA GLN A 198 -14.67 18.04 13.23
C GLN A 198 -16.01 18.18 13.93
N LYS A 199 -16.01 18.79 15.12
CA LYS A 199 -17.22 19.06 15.87
C LYS A 199 -18.19 19.95 15.08
N GLN A 200 -17.70 21.04 14.49
CA GLN A 200 -18.53 21.96 13.71
C GLN A 200 -19.12 21.29 12.47
N VAL A 201 -18.32 20.56 11.71
CA VAL A 201 -18.79 19.83 10.52
C VAL A 201 -19.80 18.75 10.91
N ALA A 202 -19.45 17.86 11.84
CA ALA A 202 -20.32 16.74 12.23
C ALA A 202 -21.64 17.19 12.87
N THR A 203 -21.63 18.28 13.65
CA THR A 203 -22.84 18.88 14.22
C THR A 203 -23.74 19.44 13.14
N SER A 204 -23.20 20.17 12.16
CA SER A 204 -23.99 20.71 11.03
C SER A 204 -24.63 19.59 10.20
N LEU A 205 -23.93 18.47 10.03
CA LEU A 205 -24.45 17.27 9.37
C LEU A 205 -25.46 16.49 10.23
N ASN A 206 -25.56 16.78 11.53
CA ASN A 206 -26.27 15.97 12.53
C ASN A 206 -25.89 14.48 12.44
N LYS A 207 -24.58 14.20 12.39
CA LYS A 207 -24.03 12.83 12.27
C LYS A 207 -22.99 12.54 13.34
N LYS A 208 -22.99 11.29 13.80
CA LYS A 208 -21.89 10.64 14.53
C LYS A 208 -21.13 9.72 13.58
N ASP A 209 -19.92 9.30 13.99
CA ASP A 209 -19.08 8.35 13.24
C ASP A 209 -19.01 8.68 11.73
N ILE A 210 -18.64 9.91 11.40
CA ILE A 210 -18.54 10.41 10.01
C ILE A 210 -17.15 10.90 9.65
N ILE A 211 -16.25 11.08 10.62
CA ILE A 211 -14.91 11.60 10.37
C ILE A 211 -13.87 10.49 10.33
N GLN A 212 -12.93 10.59 9.39
CA GLN A 212 -11.64 9.92 9.46
C GLN A 212 -10.58 10.92 9.95
N GLY A 213 -10.05 10.70 11.15
CA GLY A 213 -9.10 11.61 11.81
C GLY A 213 -7.65 11.18 11.66
N GLY A 214 -6.73 12.06 12.07
CA GLY A 214 -5.30 11.72 12.24
C GLY A 214 -4.45 11.64 10.97
N VAL A 215 -4.93 12.14 9.82
CA VAL A 215 -4.37 12.05 8.46
C VAL A 215 -2.94 12.65 8.31
N PHE A 216 -1.95 12.08 9.01
CA PHE A 216 -0.60 12.60 9.21
C PHE A 216 0.47 11.77 8.49
N LEU A 217 1.51 12.42 7.96
CA LEU A 217 2.66 11.74 7.35
C LEU A 217 3.83 11.49 8.32
N GLN A 218 3.86 12.19 9.46
CA GLN A 218 5.00 12.20 10.38
C GLN A 218 4.69 11.71 11.82
N PRO A 219 4.10 10.52 12.03
CA PRO A 219 4.09 9.93 13.37
C PRO A 219 5.53 9.61 13.84
N PRO A 220 5.86 9.80 15.13
CA PRO A 220 4.98 10.16 16.24
C PRO A 220 4.85 11.67 16.51
N LYS A 221 5.42 12.55 15.66
CA LYS A 221 5.42 14.00 15.92
C LYS A 221 4.00 14.57 15.81
N PHE A 222 3.31 14.27 14.72
CA PHE A 222 1.87 14.43 14.59
C PHE A 222 1.28 13.03 14.62
N SER A 223 0.37 12.77 15.56
CA SER A 223 0.02 11.41 15.94
C SER A 223 -1.36 11.36 16.61
N ILE A 224 -2.01 10.21 16.48
CA ILE A 224 -3.25 9.89 17.20
C ILE A 224 -3.02 9.89 18.72
N GLN A 225 -1.77 9.70 19.19
CA GLN A 225 -1.42 9.78 20.61
C GLN A 225 -1.63 11.19 21.19
N GLU A 226 -1.49 12.24 20.38
CA GLU A 226 -1.77 13.63 20.78
C GLU A 226 -3.23 13.98 20.52
N LEU A 227 -3.73 13.66 19.31
CA LEU A 227 -5.08 14.05 18.88
C LEU A 227 -6.18 13.29 19.62
N GLY A 228 -6.02 11.99 19.82
CA GLY A 228 -7.04 11.09 20.38
C GLY A 228 -7.51 11.47 21.79
N PRO A 229 -6.62 11.74 22.76
CA PRO A 229 -7.02 12.21 24.10
C PRO A 229 -7.81 13.53 24.07
N LEU A 230 -7.51 14.43 23.13
CA LEU A 230 -8.25 15.68 22.97
C LEU A 230 -9.64 15.44 22.37
N GLU A 231 -9.76 14.56 21.37
CA GLU A 231 -11.06 14.11 20.85
C GLU A 231 -11.91 13.49 21.97
N GLN A 232 -11.32 12.65 22.82
CA GLN A 232 -12.05 11.99 23.91
C GLN A 232 -12.50 12.97 24.99
N SER A 233 -11.60 13.85 25.46
CA SER A 233 -11.91 14.81 26.52
C SER A 233 -12.87 15.92 26.10
N SER A 234 -12.88 16.28 24.82
CA SER A 234 -13.84 17.25 24.25
C SER A 234 -15.21 16.66 23.93
N GLY A 235 -15.33 15.33 23.92
CA GLY A 235 -16.51 14.59 23.47
C GLY A 235 -16.65 14.47 21.95
N SER A 236 -15.69 15.01 21.18
CA SER A 236 -15.68 14.94 19.71
C SER A 236 -15.31 13.55 19.18
N ILE A 237 -14.77 12.66 20.02
CA ILE A 237 -14.50 11.26 19.68
C ILE A 237 -15.73 10.51 19.14
N ASP A 238 -16.95 10.93 19.50
CA ASP A 238 -18.21 10.38 18.97
C ASP A 238 -18.41 10.64 17.46
N TYR A 239 -17.70 11.63 16.90
CA TYR A 239 -17.74 11.95 15.48
C TYR A 239 -16.69 11.19 14.66
N VAL A 240 -15.59 10.76 15.30
CA VAL A 240 -14.49 10.03 14.66
C VAL A 240 -14.90 8.60 14.39
N LYS A 241 -15.12 8.22 13.13
CA LYS A 241 -15.40 6.83 12.72
C LYS A 241 -14.15 5.96 12.76
N SER A 242 -13.05 6.49 12.24
CA SER A 242 -11.78 5.80 12.04
C SER A 242 -10.60 6.78 12.09
N TRP A 243 -9.42 6.21 12.21
CA TRP A 243 -8.15 6.92 12.16
C TRP A 243 -7.39 6.56 10.88
N ALA A 244 -6.51 7.45 10.43
CA ALA A 244 -5.66 7.20 9.28
C ALA A 244 -4.28 7.81 9.47
N ASP A 245 -3.23 7.04 9.22
CA ASP A 245 -1.88 7.56 9.02
C ASP A 245 -1.53 7.57 7.53
N HIS A 246 -0.55 8.37 7.15
CA HIS A 246 0.11 8.30 5.85
C HIS A 246 1.50 7.68 6.01
N ALA A 247 1.91 6.87 5.04
CA ALA A 247 3.15 6.11 5.16
C ALA A 247 3.84 5.90 3.81
N TYR A 248 5.07 6.37 3.69
CA TYR A 248 5.93 6.13 2.53
C TYR A 248 7.33 5.74 3.03
N PRO A 249 7.86 4.55 2.70
CA PRO A 249 9.14 4.09 3.22
C PRO A 249 10.33 4.83 2.59
N GLN A 250 10.13 5.51 1.46
CA GLN A 250 11.18 6.27 0.78
C GLN A 250 10.66 7.61 0.27
N SER A 251 11.55 8.46 -0.25
CA SER A 251 11.22 9.75 -0.83
C SER A 251 11.86 9.92 -2.20
N ALA A 252 11.09 10.42 -3.17
CA ALA A 252 11.58 10.87 -4.48
C ALA A 252 11.68 12.41 -4.58
N CYS A 253 11.41 13.12 -3.48
CA CYS A 253 11.40 14.58 -3.46
C CYS A 253 12.83 15.16 -3.42
N GLY A 254 13.03 16.33 -4.04
CA GLY A 254 14.20 17.19 -3.82
C GLY A 254 15.57 16.55 -4.11
N GLY A 255 15.62 15.58 -5.03
CA GLY A 255 16.85 14.86 -5.37
C GLY A 255 17.20 13.68 -4.43
N SER A 256 16.26 13.28 -3.56
CA SER A 256 16.37 12.07 -2.75
C SER A 256 16.61 10.83 -3.62
N LYS A 257 17.40 9.87 -3.12
CA LYS A 257 17.68 8.61 -3.81
C LYS A 257 16.79 7.50 -3.27
N THR A 258 16.14 6.80 -4.18
CA THR A 258 15.37 5.59 -3.88
C THR A 258 16.20 4.33 -4.09
N ASN A 259 15.93 3.28 -3.32
CA ASN A 259 16.62 1.99 -3.36
C ASN A 259 15.60 0.84 -3.46
N LEU A 260 15.54 0.17 -4.61
CA LEU A 260 14.59 -0.93 -4.83
C LEU A 260 14.94 -2.18 -4.02
N GLU A 261 16.23 -2.51 -3.88
CA GLU A 261 16.68 -3.65 -3.07
C GLU A 261 16.24 -3.49 -1.61
N GLY A 262 16.45 -2.29 -1.05
CA GLY A 262 15.98 -1.96 0.29
C GLY A 262 14.46 -1.88 0.39
N LEU A 263 13.76 -1.42 -0.65
CA LEU A 263 12.29 -1.34 -0.66
C LEU A 263 11.68 -2.73 -0.52
N GLN A 264 12.08 -3.69 -1.37
CA GLN A 264 11.45 -5.01 -1.38
C GLN A 264 11.95 -5.94 -0.27
N ASN A 265 13.03 -5.59 0.44
CA ASN A 265 13.63 -6.44 1.47
C ASN A 265 12.69 -6.66 2.66
N HIS A 266 12.34 -7.92 2.94
CA HIS A 266 11.40 -8.31 3.99
C HIS A 266 11.73 -7.71 5.38
N THR A 267 12.98 -7.84 5.84
CA THR A 267 13.41 -7.27 7.12
C THR A 267 13.24 -5.75 7.18
N THR A 268 13.48 -5.04 6.06
CA THR A 268 13.31 -3.59 5.96
C THR A 268 11.84 -3.21 6.07
N ILE A 269 10.96 -3.94 5.39
CA ILE A 269 9.49 -3.75 5.41
C ILE A 269 8.96 -3.96 6.83
N MET A 270 9.35 -5.06 7.49
CA MET A 270 8.95 -5.34 8.87
C MET A 270 9.36 -4.22 9.82
N ASN A 271 10.60 -3.75 9.73
CA ASN A 271 11.10 -2.70 10.61
C ASN A 271 10.40 -1.37 10.37
N PHE A 272 10.10 -1.03 9.11
CA PHE A 272 9.32 0.15 8.76
C PHE A 272 7.92 0.10 9.36
N VAL A 273 7.17 -0.98 9.10
CA VAL A 273 5.80 -1.16 9.61
C VAL A 273 5.76 -1.16 11.14
N LYS A 274 6.72 -1.84 11.80
CA LYS A 274 6.82 -1.86 13.27
C LYS A 274 6.90 -0.47 13.91
N GLY A 275 7.39 0.53 13.18
CA GLY A 275 7.43 1.93 13.65
C GLY A 275 6.05 2.49 14.02
N PHE A 276 4.97 1.95 13.45
CA PHE A 276 3.60 2.40 13.67
C PHE A 276 2.88 1.69 14.83
N GLN A 277 3.58 0.84 15.60
CA GLN A 277 2.97 0.11 16.72
C GLN A 277 2.30 1.03 17.76
N ALA A 278 2.84 2.24 17.94
CA ALA A 278 2.30 3.22 18.88
C ALA A 278 0.95 3.79 18.40
N GLU A 279 0.79 4.04 17.10
CA GLU A 279 -0.50 4.48 16.50
C GLU A 279 -1.57 3.39 16.66
N VAL A 280 -1.23 2.13 16.39
CA VAL A 280 -2.15 1.00 16.63
C VAL A 280 -2.57 0.91 18.09
N THR A 281 -1.64 1.13 19.02
CA THR A 281 -1.94 1.11 20.46
C THR A 281 -2.86 2.27 20.85
N ALA A 282 -2.60 3.47 20.31
CA ALA A 282 -3.44 4.64 20.53
C ALA A 282 -4.87 4.41 20.02
N ALA A 283 -5.03 3.96 18.77
CA ALA A 283 -6.33 3.67 18.17
C ALA A 283 -7.12 2.61 18.97
N LYS A 284 -6.45 1.55 19.45
CA LYS A 284 -7.06 0.53 20.33
C LYS A 284 -7.58 1.13 21.64
N ASN A 285 -6.79 1.96 22.30
CA ASN A 285 -7.16 2.60 23.56
C ASN A 285 -8.33 3.58 23.43
N LEU A 286 -8.62 4.04 22.21
CA LEU A 286 -9.71 4.97 21.90
C LEU A 286 -11.00 4.23 21.46
N GLY A 287 -11.21 3.01 21.97
CA GLY A 287 -12.42 2.20 21.71
C GLY A 287 -12.31 1.29 20.49
N GLU A 288 -11.10 0.86 20.13
CA GLU A 288 -10.83 -0.01 18.97
C GLU A 288 -11.37 0.52 17.63
N ARG A 289 -11.35 1.83 17.45
CA ARG A 289 -11.73 2.44 16.17
C ARG A 289 -10.78 1.97 15.05
N PRO A 290 -11.29 1.68 13.83
CA PRO A 290 -10.45 1.25 12.72
C PRO A 290 -9.31 2.21 12.45
N LEU A 291 -8.14 1.66 12.13
CA LEU A 291 -6.94 2.42 11.76
C LEU A 291 -6.49 2.00 10.36
N PHE A 292 -6.22 2.98 9.50
CA PHE A 292 -5.83 2.76 8.11
C PHE A 292 -4.51 3.45 7.77
N PHE A 293 -3.79 2.92 6.78
CA PHE A 293 -2.90 3.78 6.01
C PHE A 293 -3.77 4.50 4.98
N GLY A 294 -4.24 5.72 5.32
CA GLY A 294 -5.13 6.56 4.51
C GLY A 294 -4.50 7.03 3.20
N GLU A 295 -3.19 7.04 3.16
CA GLU A 295 -2.40 7.23 1.94
C GLU A 295 -1.04 6.55 2.10
N THR A 296 -0.66 5.73 1.13
CA THR A 296 0.64 5.06 1.16
C THR A 296 1.11 4.71 -0.23
N ASN A 297 2.43 4.67 -0.44
CA ASN A 297 3.04 4.03 -1.61
C ASN A 297 4.55 3.83 -1.39
N SER A 298 5.27 3.37 -2.42
CA SER A 298 6.71 3.07 -2.39
C SER A 298 7.59 4.26 -2.01
N ALA A 299 7.26 5.46 -2.50
CA ALA A 299 7.98 6.69 -2.20
C ALA A 299 7.08 7.93 -2.37
N THR A 300 7.33 8.99 -1.60
CA THR A 300 6.61 10.28 -1.73
C THR A 300 6.88 10.98 -3.07
N CYS A 301 6.15 12.06 -3.35
CA CYS A 301 6.27 12.89 -4.56
C CYS A 301 5.96 12.16 -5.88
N GLY A 302 4.87 11.39 -5.92
CA GLY A 302 4.48 10.59 -7.11
C GLY A 302 5.27 9.30 -7.27
N GLY A 303 6.32 9.11 -6.47
CA GLY A 303 7.25 8.00 -6.60
C GLY A 303 8.39 8.30 -7.57
N GLY A 304 9.46 7.50 -7.48
CA GLY A 304 10.62 7.57 -8.38
C GLY A 304 10.80 6.29 -9.19
N GLY A 305 11.89 6.17 -9.95
CA GLY A 305 12.17 5.07 -10.89
C GLY A 305 12.16 3.63 -10.33
N ILE A 306 11.99 3.45 -9.02
CA ILE A 306 11.76 2.13 -8.40
C ILE A 306 10.27 1.76 -8.32
N SER A 307 9.38 2.74 -8.33
CA SER A 307 7.95 2.59 -8.07
C SER A 307 7.18 1.83 -9.14
N PRO A 308 7.46 1.97 -10.46
CA PRO A 308 6.74 1.22 -11.48
C PRO A 308 7.26 -0.22 -11.64
N THR A 309 8.22 -0.65 -10.80
CA THR A 309 8.89 -1.94 -10.97
C THR A 309 8.14 -3.09 -10.31
N TYR A 310 8.45 -4.30 -10.77
CA TYR A 310 7.95 -5.53 -10.17
C TYR A 310 8.42 -5.73 -8.71
N GLY A 311 9.61 -5.25 -8.33
CA GLY A 311 10.07 -5.28 -6.95
C GLY A 311 9.19 -4.42 -6.03
N ALA A 312 8.61 -3.32 -6.54
CA ALA A 312 7.59 -2.57 -5.81
C ALA A 312 6.27 -3.38 -5.68
N ALA A 313 5.94 -4.24 -6.65
CA ALA A 313 4.82 -5.18 -6.52
C ALA A 313 5.04 -6.22 -5.41
N LEU A 314 6.27 -6.75 -5.28
CA LEU A 314 6.63 -7.66 -4.19
C LEU A 314 6.63 -6.96 -2.83
N TRP A 315 7.21 -5.76 -2.76
CA TRP A 315 7.13 -4.89 -1.58
C TRP A 315 5.69 -4.71 -1.11
N LEU A 316 4.78 -4.38 -2.02
CA LEU A 316 3.38 -4.14 -1.72
C LEU A 316 2.74 -5.34 -1.03
N VAL A 317 2.97 -6.56 -1.53
CA VAL A 317 2.39 -7.79 -0.94
C VAL A 317 2.83 -7.95 0.51
N ASP A 318 4.14 -7.88 0.76
CA ASP A 318 4.70 -8.04 2.11
C ASP A 318 4.28 -6.91 3.05
N TYR A 319 4.25 -5.68 2.53
CA TYR A 319 3.83 -4.49 3.25
C TYR A 319 2.36 -4.56 3.69
N VAL A 320 1.44 -5.03 2.83
CA VAL A 320 0.04 -5.26 3.19
C VAL A 320 -0.06 -6.27 4.34
N PHE A 321 0.63 -7.41 4.24
CA PHE A 321 0.53 -8.46 5.25
C PHE A 321 1.11 -8.04 6.60
N GLN A 322 2.27 -7.37 6.61
CA GLN A 322 2.84 -6.83 7.84
C GLN A 322 1.94 -5.77 8.48
N SER A 323 1.33 -4.90 7.67
CA SER A 323 0.46 -3.83 8.18
C SER A 323 -0.83 -4.38 8.77
N VAL A 324 -1.47 -5.34 8.09
CA VAL A 324 -2.66 -6.04 8.60
C VAL A 324 -2.34 -6.80 9.88
N LYS A 325 -1.21 -7.51 9.92
CA LYS A 325 -0.73 -8.21 11.13
C LYS A 325 -0.47 -7.26 12.29
N LEU A 326 0.04 -6.05 12.02
CA LEU A 326 0.28 -5.04 13.04
C LEU A 326 -1.04 -4.52 13.64
N GLY A 327 -2.07 -4.36 12.81
CA GLY A 327 -3.41 -3.96 13.22
C GLY A 327 -4.10 -2.94 12.29
N TYR A 328 -3.49 -2.60 11.16
CA TYR A 328 -4.14 -1.75 10.15
C TYR A 328 -5.19 -2.54 9.37
N GLU A 329 -6.35 -1.94 9.16
CA GLU A 329 -7.46 -2.64 8.51
C GLU A 329 -7.52 -2.38 7.00
N ARG A 330 -6.97 -1.25 6.54
CA ARG A 330 -6.94 -0.86 5.12
C ARG A 330 -5.65 -0.12 4.80
N LEU A 331 -5.17 -0.29 3.58
CA LEU A 331 -4.04 0.43 3.01
C LEU A 331 -4.49 1.05 1.70
N TYR A 332 -4.67 2.37 1.66
CA TYR A 332 -5.09 3.09 0.48
C TYR A 332 -3.86 3.52 -0.34
N PHE A 333 -3.55 2.74 -1.37
CA PHE A 333 -2.39 3.02 -2.22
C PHE A 333 -2.68 4.16 -3.19
N HIS A 334 -1.86 5.20 -3.11
CA HIS A 334 -2.13 6.46 -3.78
C HIS A 334 -1.92 6.41 -5.29
N GLN A 335 -2.87 6.98 -6.02
CA GLN A 335 -2.88 7.23 -7.46
C GLN A 335 -2.82 8.75 -7.63
N GLY A 336 -1.66 9.27 -8.03
CA GLY A 336 -1.38 10.70 -8.12
C GLY A 336 -1.85 11.32 -9.43
N THR A 337 -1.14 12.34 -9.90
CA THR A 337 -1.42 12.95 -11.21
C THR A 337 -1.32 11.93 -12.34
N ILE A 338 -2.35 11.84 -13.19
CA ILE A 338 -2.35 10.95 -14.35
C ILE A 338 -1.18 11.32 -15.28
N GLY A 339 -0.31 10.35 -15.54
CA GLY A 339 0.89 10.55 -16.37
C GLY A 339 2.12 11.09 -15.62
N ASN A 340 1.98 11.47 -14.35
CA ASN A 340 3.09 11.93 -13.51
C ASN A 340 2.99 11.35 -12.08
N SER A 341 2.87 10.03 -12.02
CA SER A 341 2.75 9.28 -10.77
C SER A 341 3.29 7.86 -10.98
N PRO A 342 4.63 7.66 -11.00
CA PRO A 342 5.26 6.36 -11.23
C PRO A 342 4.82 5.21 -10.32
N TYR A 343 4.24 5.50 -9.16
CA TYR A 343 3.71 4.47 -8.26
C TYR A 343 2.27 4.04 -8.56
N SER A 344 1.61 4.69 -9.51
CA SER A 344 0.22 4.40 -9.84
C SER A 344 0.10 2.97 -10.39
N TRP A 345 -1.03 2.35 -10.12
CA TRP A 345 -1.32 0.98 -10.51
C TRP A 345 -1.81 0.89 -11.95
N TRP A 346 -2.46 1.93 -12.44
CA TRP A 346 -2.86 2.07 -13.82
C TRP A 346 -2.80 3.53 -14.25
N GLY A 347 -2.81 3.74 -15.56
CA GLY A 347 -2.85 5.05 -16.18
C GLY A 347 -3.42 4.94 -17.57
N LYS A 348 -3.11 5.94 -18.41
CA LYS A 348 -3.53 5.93 -19.81
C LYS A 348 -2.86 4.79 -20.56
N SER A 349 -3.66 3.81 -21.01
CA SER A 349 -3.21 2.66 -21.81
C SER A 349 -2.09 1.85 -21.16
N LYS A 350 -2.07 1.76 -19.82
CA LYS A 350 -1.15 0.90 -19.05
C LYS A 350 -1.77 0.40 -17.74
N VAL A 351 -1.46 -0.84 -17.40
CA VAL A 351 -1.60 -1.44 -16.06
C VAL A 351 -0.20 -1.78 -15.56
N PHE A 352 0.27 -1.08 -14.55
CA PHE A 352 1.67 -1.09 -14.10
C PHE A 352 1.97 -2.27 -13.16
N ALA A 353 3.26 -2.60 -13.00
CA ALA A 353 3.69 -3.77 -12.24
C ALA A 353 3.15 -3.82 -10.79
N PRO A 354 3.08 -2.72 -10.01
CA PRO A 354 2.53 -2.76 -8.65
C PRO A 354 1.09 -3.29 -8.55
N TYR A 355 0.27 -3.10 -9.60
CA TYR A 355 -1.10 -3.62 -9.63
C TYR A 355 -1.16 -5.17 -9.52
N TYR A 356 -0.15 -5.88 -10.04
CA TYR A 356 -0.06 -7.33 -9.92
C TYR A 356 0.15 -7.77 -8.47
N GLY A 357 0.94 -6.99 -7.70
CA GLY A 357 1.10 -7.19 -6.26
C GLY A 357 -0.19 -6.92 -5.51
N ALA A 358 -0.90 -5.84 -5.86
CA ALA A 358 -2.20 -5.52 -5.28
C ALA A 358 -3.23 -6.64 -5.50
N TYR A 359 -3.33 -7.14 -6.73
CA TYR A 359 -4.24 -8.22 -7.08
C TYR A 359 -3.87 -9.55 -6.40
N PHE A 360 -2.57 -9.85 -6.27
CA PHE A 360 -2.09 -10.99 -5.49
C PHE A 360 -2.48 -10.88 -4.01
N ALA A 361 -2.20 -9.75 -3.37
CA ALA A 361 -2.48 -9.54 -1.95
C ALA A 361 -3.99 -9.60 -1.66
N ALA A 362 -4.81 -9.01 -2.53
CA ALA A 362 -6.27 -9.12 -2.45
C ALA A 362 -6.74 -10.59 -2.57
N SER A 363 -6.21 -11.33 -3.57
CA SER A 363 -6.51 -12.76 -3.77
C SER A 363 -6.11 -13.64 -2.58
N ALA A 364 -4.97 -13.33 -1.95
CA ALA A 364 -4.47 -14.03 -0.78
C ALA A 364 -5.40 -13.82 0.42
N LEU A 365 -5.83 -12.58 0.68
CA LEU A 365 -6.65 -12.21 1.84
C LEU A 365 -8.14 -12.50 1.69
N LYS A 366 -8.62 -12.86 0.50
CA LYS A 366 -10.01 -13.29 0.30
C LYS A 366 -10.42 -14.42 1.24
N ASP A 367 -11.53 -14.24 1.95
CA ASP A 367 -12.10 -15.21 2.92
C ASP A 367 -11.14 -15.59 4.07
N VAL A 368 -10.12 -14.76 4.34
CA VAL A 368 -9.18 -14.93 5.45
C VAL A 368 -9.70 -14.20 6.69
N THR A 369 -9.77 -14.90 7.82
CA THR A 369 -10.18 -14.35 9.11
C THR A 369 -8.99 -13.98 9.99
N SER A 370 -7.84 -14.64 9.81
CA SER A 370 -6.61 -14.27 10.51
C SER A 370 -5.34 -14.56 9.72
N ILE A 371 -4.31 -13.76 9.94
CA ILE A 371 -2.98 -13.89 9.36
C ILE A 371 -1.92 -14.09 10.45
N SER A 372 -0.98 -15.01 10.21
CA SER A 372 0.21 -15.21 11.04
C SER A 372 1.46 -15.12 10.16
N GLN A 373 2.50 -14.43 10.64
CA GLN A 373 3.86 -14.61 10.12
C GLN A 373 4.50 -15.79 10.85
N VAL A 374 5.19 -16.68 10.12
CA VAL A 374 5.79 -17.90 10.69
C VAL A 374 7.32 -17.97 10.53
N ASP A 375 7.92 -17.03 9.80
CA ASP A 375 9.35 -16.78 9.83
C ASP A 375 9.74 -15.79 10.96
N ASP A 376 11.04 -15.57 11.17
CA ASP A 376 11.56 -14.71 12.25
C ASP A 376 11.88 -13.26 11.81
N GLY A 377 11.63 -12.92 10.54
CA GLY A 377 11.88 -11.60 9.95
C GLY A 377 13.34 -11.28 9.68
N SER A 378 14.26 -12.22 9.87
CA SER A 378 15.71 -11.97 9.78
C SER A 378 16.31 -12.24 8.40
N SER A 379 15.52 -12.80 7.48
CA SER A 379 15.96 -13.19 6.13
C SER A 379 15.12 -12.52 5.04
N HIS A 380 15.49 -12.73 3.77
CA HIS A 380 14.69 -12.32 2.61
C HIS A 380 13.53 -13.29 2.30
N ILE A 381 13.34 -14.35 3.08
CA ILE A 381 12.19 -15.25 2.96
C ILE A 381 11.13 -14.82 3.97
N ALA A 382 9.96 -14.44 3.47
CA ALA A 382 8.77 -14.17 4.27
C ALA A 382 7.77 -15.32 4.11
N VAL A 383 7.20 -15.81 5.21
CA VAL A 383 6.22 -16.88 5.19
C VAL A 383 5.02 -16.54 6.04
N TYR A 384 3.84 -16.64 5.44
CA TYR A 384 2.56 -16.32 6.08
C TYR A 384 1.62 -17.51 6.04
N ALA A 385 1.00 -17.82 7.18
CA ALA A 385 -0.14 -18.71 7.29
C ALA A 385 -1.43 -17.88 7.32
N LEU A 386 -2.38 -18.22 6.45
CA LEU A 386 -3.65 -17.53 6.32
C LEU A 386 -4.77 -18.49 6.69
N ASN A 387 -5.55 -18.13 7.72
CA ASN A 387 -6.63 -18.95 8.22
C ASN A 387 -7.97 -18.46 7.69
N SER A 388 -8.84 -19.40 7.32
CA SER A 388 -10.27 -19.15 7.21
C SER A 388 -10.93 -19.83 8.41
N GLN A 389 -11.58 -19.02 9.25
CA GLN A 389 -11.99 -19.43 10.60
C GLN A 389 -10.75 -19.92 11.39
N ASP A 390 -10.83 -21.10 12.00
CA ASP A 390 -9.76 -21.68 12.82
C ASP A 390 -8.85 -22.66 12.05
N CYS A 391 -8.92 -22.66 10.71
CA CYS A 391 -8.15 -23.58 9.87
C CYS A 391 -7.26 -22.83 8.89
N ILE A 392 -6.01 -23.27 8.77
CA ILE A 392 -5.10 -22.83 7.70
C ILE A 392 -5.72 -23.20 6.35
N SER A 393 -6.05 -22.20 5.55
CA SER A 393 -6.66 -22.36 4.23
C SER A 393 -5.67 -22.02 3.11
N LYS A 394 -4.73 -21.12 3.38
CA LYS A 394 -3.70 -20.73 2.42
C LYS A 394 -2.36 -20.47 3.13
N ALA A 395 -1.28 -20.50 2.35
CA ALA A 395 0.01 -19.97 2.76
C ALA A 395 0.58 -19.06 1.67
N VAL A 396 1.35 -18.05 2.06
CA VAL A 396 2.14 -17.25 1.14
C VAL A 396 3.62 -17.39 1.49
N ILE A 397 4.45 -17.57 0.46
CA ILE A 397 5.91 -17.49 0.56
C ILE A 397 6.36 -16.35 -0.37
N LEU A 398 7.17 -15.43 0.13
CA LEU A 398 7.88 -14.46 -0.70
C LEU A 398 9.38 -14.68 -0.57
N ASN A 399 10.08 -14.72 -1.70
CA ASN A 399 11.52 -14.59 -1.75
C ASN A 399 11.86 -13.18 -2.23
N THR A 400 12.21 -12.30 -1.29
CA THR A 400 12.52 -10.90 -1.56
C THR A 400 13.97 -10.66 -1.96
N PHE A 401 14.75 -11.72 -2.26
CA PHE A 401 16.12 -11.58 -2.71
C PHE A 401 16.17 -10.78 -4.02
N TYR A 402 17.00 -9.74 -4.03
CA TYR A 402 17.05 -8.79 -5.14
C TYR A 402 17.75 -9.39 -6.36
N TYR A 403 17.06 -9.33 -7.51
CA TYR A 403 17.50 -9.89 -8.78
C TYR A 403 17.27 -8.85 -9.90
N PRO A 404 18.20 -7.89 -10.07
CA PRO A 404 18.07 -6.82 -11.06
C PRO A 404 18.43 -7.28 -12.47
N ASN A 405 17.95 -6.55 -13.48
CA ASN A 405 18.30 -6.76 -14.89
C ASN A 405 19.79 -6.51 -15.25
N THR A 406 20.59 -6.03 -14.30
CA THR A 406 22.04 -5.86 -14.45
C THR A 406 22.84 -7.08 -14.00
N THR A 407 22.18 -8.09 -13.42
CA THR A 407 22.85 -9.31 -12.99
C THR A 407 23.25 -10.18 -14.18
N THR A 408 24.39 -10.86 -14.06
CA THR A 408 24.89 -11.83 -15.04
C THR A 408 24.84 -13.27 -14.52
N THR A 409 24.49 -13.45 -13.25
CA THR A 409 24.32 -14.76 -12.63
C THR A 409 22.91 -15.29 -12.85
N ALA A 410 22.76 -16.61 -12.89
CA ALA A 410 21.44 -17.24 -12.94
C ALA A 410 20.61 -16.86 -11.70
N ARG A 411 19.31 -16.67 -11.89
CA ARG A 411 18.34 -16.44 -10.81
C ARG A 411 18.35 -17.61 -9.84
N SER A 412 18.69 -17.34 -8.58
CA SER A 412 18.68 -18.35 -7.53
C SER A 412 17.26 -18.78 -7.20
N SER A 413 17.12 -19.97 -6.59
CA SER A 413 15.87 -20.47 -6.01
C SER A 413 16.19 -21.16 -4.69
N GLU A 414 15.22 -21.13 -3.78
CA GLU A 414 15.33 -21.74 -2.46
C GLU A 414 14.17 -22.70 -2.23
N ASP A 415 14.49 -23.88 -1.70
CA ASP A 415 13.49 -24.87 -1.33
C ASP A 415 12.99 -24.60 0.08
N ILE A 416 11.69 -24.32 0.17
CA ILE A 416 10.99 -23.97 1.39
C ILE A 416 10.04 -25.09 1.75
N THR A 417 10.18 -25.63 2.96
CA THR A 417 9.32 -26.68 3.51
C THR A 417 8.32 -26.08 4.48
N LEU A 418 7.03 -26.21 4.17
CA LEU A 418 5.94 -25.91 5.06
C LEU A 418 5.55 -27.16 5.83
N THR A 419 5.41 -27.06 7.14
CA THR A 419 5.02 -28.15 8.03
C THR A 419 3.76 -27.78 8.82
N GLY A 420 3.21 -28.74 9.56
CA GLY A 420 2.00 -28.52 10.36
C GLY A 420 0.70 -28.58 9.55
N LEU A 421 0.73 -29.10 8.33
CA LEU A 421 -0.47 -29.28 7.51
C LEU A 421 -1.34 -30.44 8.04
N PRO A 422 -2.68 -30.30 8.01
CA PRO A 422 -3.57 -31.37 8.45
C PRO A 422 -3.33 -32.66 7.66
N LYS A 423 -3.33 -33.82 8.33
CA LYS A 423 -3.09 -35.14 7.70
C LYS A 423 -4.01 -35.47 6.52
N LYS A 424 -5.19 -34.82 6.45
CA LYS A 424 -6.18 -34.96 5.38
C LYS A 424 -5.75 -34.27 4.07
N VAL A 425 -4.90 -33.26 4.14
CA VAL A 425 -4.36 -32.57 2.96
C VAL A 425 -3.30 -33.48 2.33
N LYS A 426 -3.54 -33.89 1.08
CA LYS A 426 -2.63 -34.77 0.31
C LYS A 426 -1.97 -34.06 -0.86
N SER A 427 -2.62 -33.02 -1.37
CA SER A 427 -2.14 -32.17 -2.44
C SER A 427 -2.72 -30.78 -2.22
N ALA A 428 -1.95 -29.76 -2.56
CA ALA A 428 -2.36 -28.38 -2.60
C ALA A 428 -2.22 -27.83 -4.03
N LYS A 429 -2.86 -26.69 -4.31
CA LYS A 429 -2.64 -25.95 -5.56
C LYS A 429 -1.90 -24.66 -5.25
N ALA A 430 -1.06 -24.19 -6.16
CA ALA A 430 -0.37 -22.92 -5.97
C ALA A 430 -0.33 -22.05 -7.23
N LYS A 431 -0.22 -20.73 -7.04
CA LYS A 431 -0.07 -19.72 -8.08
C LYS A 431 1.15 -18.85 -7.80
N ARG A 432 1.96 -18.60 -8.82
CA ARG A 432 3.14 -17.74 -8.75
C ARG A 432 2.81 -16.32 -9.16
N LEU A 433 3.26 -15.34 -8.39
CA LEU A 433 3.50 -13.98 -8.84
C LEU A 433 4.98 -13.88 -9.21
N THR A 434 5.28 -13.62 -10.48
CA THR A 434 6.66 -13.63 -10.99
C THR A 434 6.85 -12.67 -12.17
N ALA A 435 8.08 -12.20 -12.35
CA ALA A 435 8.55 -11.47 -13.53
C ALA A 435 10.01 -11.85 -13.81
N GLU A 436 10.60 -11.32 -14.87
CA GLU A 436 12.00 -11.63 -15.24
C GLU A 436 13.00 -11.10 -14.21
N TYR A 437 12.80 -9.88 -13.71
CA TYR A 437 13.67 -9.18 -12.77
C TYR A 437 12.87 -8.43 -11.71
N SER A 438 13.49 -8.11 -10.57
CA SER A 438 12.95 -7.12 -9.63
C SER A 438 12.72 -5.77 -10.32
N THR A 439 13.58 -5.40 -11.26
CA THR A 439 13.50 -4.13 -12.00
C THR A 439 12.55 -4.18 -13.19
N SER A 440 11.81 -5.27 -13.41
CA SER A 440 10.89 -5.40 -14.55
C SER A 440 9.82 -4.31 -14.52
N GLN A 441 9.58 -3.68 -15.67
CA GLN A 441 8.56 -2.64 -15.86
C GLN A 441 7.68 -2.99 -17.07
N VAL A 442 6.36 -2.81 -16.92
CA VAL A 442 5.38 -3.08 -17.98
C VAL A 442 5.61 -2.13 -19.17
N GLU A 443 6.05 -0.91 -18.88
CA GLU A 443 6.39 0.14 -19.84
C GLU A 443 7.54 -0.27 -20.77
N LEU A 444 8.41 -1.18 -20.30
CA LEU A 444 9.52 -1.73 -21.07
C LEU A 444 9.19 -3.10 -21.70
N GLY A 445 7.91 -3.51 -21.66
CA GLY A 445 7.46 -4.80 -22.17
C GLY A 445 7.78 -5.98 -21.25
N GLN A 446 8.26 -5.73 -20.03
CA GLN A 446 8.61 -6.75 -19.05
C GLN A 446 7.43 -6.96 -18.10
N VAL A 447 6.42 -7.67 -18.58
CA VAL A 447 5.13 -7.80 -17.91
C VAL A 447 5.18 -8.90 -16.84
N PRO A 448 4.89 -8.59 -15.56
CA PRO A 448 4.72 -9.62 -14.54
C PRO A 448 3.53 -10.53 -14.84
N THR A 449 3.45 -11.68 -14.19
CA THR A 449 2.27 -12.56 -14.24
C THR A 449 1.87 -13.01 -12.84
N PHE A 450 0.58 -13.24 -12.64
CA PHE A 450 0.08 -13.96 -11.47
C PHE A 450 -0.73 -15.18 -11.94
N GLY A 451 -0.27 -16.39 -11.61
CA GLY A 451 -0.86 -17.63 -12.12
C GLY A 451 -0.88 -17.67 -13.65
N GLY A 452 0.15 -17.12 -14.30
CA GLY A 452 0.24 -17.04 -15.77
C GLY A 452 -0.69 -16.02 -16.43
N GLN A 453 -1.45 -15.23 -15.66
CA GLN A 453 -2.33 -14.19 -16.20
C GLN A 453 -1.68 -12.81 -16.17
N THR A 454 -2.06 -12.00 -17.16
CA THR A 454 -1.73 -10.57 -17.29
C THR A 454 -3.00 -9.73 -17.30
N PHE A 455 -2.86 -8.41 -17.38
CA PHE A 455 -3.97 -7.49 -17.58
C PHE A 455 -3.78 -6.71 -18.88
N ASP A 456 -4.86 -6.56 -19.62
CA ASP A 456 -4.89 -5.71 -20.80
C ASP A 456 -4.58 -4.25 -20.43
N ASN A 457 -3.70 -3.62 -21.19
CA ASN A 457 -3.21 -2.28 -20.86
C ASN A 457 -4.27 -1.18 -21.03
N GLU A 458 -5.28 -1.39 -21.89
CA GLU A 458 -6.28 -0.36 -22.20
C GLU A 458 -7.57 -0.57 -21.41
N SER A 459 -7.96 -1.82 -21.21
CA SER A 459 -9.23 -2.17 -20.56
C SER A 459 -9.06 -2.75 -19.16
N CYS A 460 -7.84 -3.09 -18.72
CA CYS A 460 -7.58 -3.83 -17.49
C CYS A 460 -8.27 -5.20 -17.40
N HIS A 461 -8.84 -5.73 -18.49
CA HIS A 461 -9.37 -7.10 -18.47
C HIS A 461 -8.26 -8.13 -18.27
N VAL A 462 -8.55 -9.16 -17.48
CA VAL A 462 -7.64 -10.29 -17.29
C VAL A 462 -7.38 -10.98 -18.62
N GLN A 463 -6.12 -11.27 -18.92
CA GLN A 463 -5.65 -11.95 -20.13
C GLN A 463 -4.92 -13.24 -19.76
N GLY A 464 -4.98 -14.21 -20.68
CA GLY A 464 -4.37 -15.53 -20.48
C GLY A 464 -5.25 -16.47 -19.63
N SER A 465 -4.82 -17.72 -19.55
CA SER A 465 -5.52 -18.75 -18.78
C SER A 465 -4.89 -18.88 -17.40
N GLU A 466 -5.73 -18.91 -16.35
CA GLU A 466 -5.26 -19.13 -14.98
C GLU A 466 -4.57 -20.51 -14.86
N GLN A 467 -3.33 -20.50 -14.38
CA GLN A 467 -2.49 -21.68 -14.19
C GLN A 467 -2.29 -21.95 -12.70
N TYR A 468 -2.38 -23.23 -12.34
CA TYR A 468 -2.02 -23.73 -11.01
C TYR A 468 -0.93 -24.79 -11.15
N GLU A 469 0.03 -24.78 -10.23
CA GLU A 469 0.91 -25.91 -10.00
C GLU A 469 0.37 -26.79 -8.85
N THR A 470 0.61 -28.09 -8.92
CA THR A 470 0.28 -29.03 -7.85
C THR A 470 1.45 -29.10 -6.87
N VAL A 471 1.15 -28.95 -5.59
CA VAL A 471 2.11 -29.11 -4.49
C VAL A 471 1.77 -30.38 -3.73
N GLU A 472 2.67 -31.37 -3.77
CA GLU A 472 2.47 -32.64 -3.06
C GLU A 472 2.61 -32.45 -1.55
N VAL A 473 1.71 -33.06 -0.78
CA VAL A 473 1.73 -33.00 0.69
C VAL A 473 1.99 -34.38 1.27
N ASN A 474 3.18 -34.57 1.82
CA ASN A 474 3.65 -35.83 2.39
C ASN A 474 3.83 -35.68 3.90
N ASN A 475 3.15 -36.53 4.68
CA ASN A 475 3.23 -36.54 6.14
C ASN A 475 3.01 -35.16 6.80
N GLY A 476 2.09 -34.36 6.24
CA GLY A 476 1.78 -33.00 6.73
C GLY A 476 2.85 -31.96 6.38
N GLN A 477 3.67 -32.23 5.37
CA GLN A 477 4.71 -31.33 4.87
C GLN A 477 4.59 -31.11 3.37
N ALA A 478 4.90 -29.90 2.92
CA ALA A 478 4.94 -29.51 1.52
C ALA A 478 6.24 -28.76 1.25
N THR A 479 7.03 -29.19 0.27
CA THR A 479 8.26 -28.49 -0.12
C THR A 479 8.08 -27.88 -1.50
N VAL A 480 8.39 -26.60 -1.64
CA VAL A 480 8.27 -25.83 -2.89
C VAL A 480 9.54 -25.02 -3.13
N SER A 481 9.92 -24.88 -4.40
CA SER A 481 11.03 -24.01 -4.79
C SER A 481 10.51 -22.63 -5.16
N VAL A 482 11.12 -21.57 -4.62
CA VAL A 482 10.74 -20.18 -4.86
C VAL A 482 11.96 -19.38 -5.31
N ALA A 483 11.88 -18.79 -6.51
CA ALA A 483 12.98 -18.05 -7.10
C ALA A 483 13.20 -16.68 -6.42
N ALA A 484 14.41 -16.13 -6.50
CA ALA A 484 14.67 -14.75 -6.06
C ALA A 484 13.68 -13.76 -6.70
N SER A 485 13.10 -12.84 -5.94
CA SER A 485 12.04 -11.95 -6.41
C SER A 485 10.81 -12.70 -6.95
N GLU A 486 10.29 -13.66 -6.20
CA GLU A 486 9.08 -14.40 -6.56
C GLU A 486 8.19 -14.55 -5.33
N ALA A 487 6.87 -14.63 -5.54
CA ALA A 487 5.94 -14.99 -4.50
C ALA A 487 5.05 -16.15 -4.94
N LEU A 488 4.68 -17.00 -3.98
CA LEU A 488 3.86 -18.18 -4.19
C LEU A 488 2.67 -18.16 -3.22
N LEU A 489 1.45 -18.25 -3.76
CA LEU A 489 0.22 -18.43 -2.99
C LEU A 489 -0.25 -19.87 -3.11
N ILE A 490 -0.34 -20.57 -1.98
CA ILE A 490 -0.70 -21.99 -1.89
C ILE A 490 -2.08 -22.12 -1.24
N TYR A 491 -2.92 -23.00 -1.76
CA TYR A 491 -4.28 -23.31 -1.32
C TYR A 491 -4.36 -24.76 -0.85
N PHE A 492 -4.83 -25.00 0.38
CA PHE A 492 -4.86 -26.33 1.03
C PHE A 492 -6.23 -27.00 1.07
#